data_AF-A0A2V9Q0V5-F1
#
_entry.id   AF-A0A2V9Q0V5-F1
#
_cell.length_a   1.000
_cell.length_b   1.000
_cell.length_c   1.000
_cell.angle_alpha   90.00
_cell.angle_beta   90.00
_cell.angle_gamma   90.00
#
_symmetry.space_group_name_H-M   'P 1'
#
loop_
_entity.id
_entity.type
_entity.pdbx_description
1 polymer ?
#
loop_
_entity_poly.entity_id
_entity_poly.type
_entity_poly.pdbx_seq_one_letter_code
_entity_poly.pdbx_strand_id
1 'polypeptide(L)'
;MLGGRQSADSMVTAAMYARYQAVRQHLERSPAAKRLIRSTVEIKNVLLHDPEHNRHAMDRLFRQRIDPWGFSRDPEQLRFGRAEQMIGAAAKGKLFEQVLEIGCAEGMFTQRLAIHSRSLIAMDISDVALQRASCCPAKRARQHCSGAPPGWSTVVGIYFAEWD
;
A
#
# COMPACT_ATOMS: atom_id res chain seq x y z
N MET A 1 -22.46 -26.36 -5.49
CA MET A 1 -21.35 -27.34 -5.43
C MET A 1 -20.00 -26.68 -5.76
N LEU A 2 -19.52 -25.73 -4.95
CA LEU A 2 -18.24 -25.02 -5.18
C LEU A 2 -17.29 -25.04 -3.96
N GLY A 3 -17.68 -25.66 -2.84
CA GLY A 3 -16.91 -25.67 -1.58
C GLY A 3 -15.73 -26.66 -1.51
N GLY A 4 -15.60 -27.59 -2.48
CA GLY A 4 -14.57 -28.64 -2.45
C GLY A 4 -13.19 -28.20 -2.96
N ARG A 5 -13.12 -27.24 -3.89
CA ARG A 5 -11.85 -26.81 -4.51
C ARG A 5 -11.03 -25.86 -3.63
N GLN A 6 -11.67 -24.93 -2.93
CA GLN A 6 -10.99 -23.97 -2.03
C GLN A 6 -10.31 -24.65 -0.82
N SER A 7 -10.86 -25.76 -0.33
CA SER A 7 -10.29 -26.51 0.80
C SER A 7 -9.05 -27.32 0.39
N ALA A 8 -9.05 -27.88 -0.83
CA ALA A 8 -7.90 -28.62 -1.35
C ALA A 8 -6.72 -27.70 -1.68
N ASP A 9 -6.97 -26.53 -2.30
CA ASP A 9 -5.92 -25.56 -2.63
C ASP A 9 -5.27 -24.97 -1.37
N SER A 10 -6.04 -24.75 -0.30
CA SER A 10 -5.53 -24.24 0.97
C SER A 10 -4.67 -25.27 1.71
N MET A 11 -5.06 -26.55 1.69
CA MET A 11 -4.29 -27.64 2.31
C MET A 11 -2.99 -27.94 1.55
N VAL A 12 -3.02 -27.93 0.21
CA VAL A 12 -1.82 -28.08 -0.64
C VAL A 12 -0.86 -26.92 -0.40
N THR A 13 -1.38 -25.70 -0.30
CA THR A 13 -0.59 -24.51 0.02
C THR A 13 0.02 -24.60 1.42
N ALA A 14 -0.73 -25.04 2.43
CA ALA A 14 -0.24 -25.18 3.80
C ALA A 14 0.90 -26.22 3.91
N ALA A 15 0.75 -27.39 3.26
CA ALA A 15 1.79 -28.41 3.24
C ALA A 15 3.06 -27.95 2.50
N MET A 16 2.90 -27.24 1.39
CA MET A 16 4.01 -26.60 0.67
C MET A 16 4.73 -25.57 1.54
N TYR A 17 3.98 -24.69 2.21
CA TYR A 17 4.53 -23.65 3.09
C TYR A 17 5.25 -24.25 4.31
N ALA A 18 4.74 -25.33 4.91
CA ALA A 18 5.41 -26.02 6.01
C ALA A 18 6.76 -26.62 5.57
N ARG A 19 6.82 -27.22 4.37
CA ARG A 19 8.08 -27.73 3.80
C ARG A 19 9.05 -26.60 3.47
N TYR A 20 8.55 -25.50 2.90
CA TYR A 20 9.33 -24.30 2.66
C TYR A 20 9.92 -23.74 3.97
N GLN A 21 9.15 -23.68 5.05
CA GLN A 21 9.61 -23.20 6.35
C GLN A 21 10.69 -24.12 6.95
N ALA A 22 10.51 -25.44 6.91
CA ALA A 22 11.49 -26.40 7.44
C ALA A 22 12.84 -26.33 6.69
N VAL A 23 12.79 -26.22 5.35
CA VAL A 23 13.96 -26.07 4.48
C VAL A 23 14.64 -24.71 4.73
N ARG A 24 13.84 -23.64 4.82
CA ARG A 24 14.34 -22.30 5.12
C ARG A 24 15.02 -22.22 6.48
N GLN A 25 14.46 -22.82 7.53
CA GLN A 25 15.08 -22.89 8.85
C GLN A 25 16.43 -23.61 8.84
N HIS A 26 16.59 -24.66 8.02
CA HIS A 26 17.86 -25.35 7.86
C HIS A 26 18.89 -24.51 7.11
N LEU A 27 18.49 -23.86 6.02
CA LEU A 27 19.36 -23.00 5.23
C LEU A 27 19.74 -21.72 5.99
N GLU A 28 18.86 -21.24 6.87
CA GLU A 28 19.10 -20.05 7.69
C GLU A 28 20.15 -20.25 8.80
N ARG A 29 20.55 -21.49 9.11
CA ARG A 29 21.62 -21.76 10.09
C ARG A 29 23.01 -21.36 9.58
N SER A 30 23.20 -21.28 8.27
CA SER A 30 24.47 -20.88 7.66
C SER A 30 24.43 -19.42 7.16
N PRO A 31 25.37 -18.56 7.58
CA PRO A 31 25.48 -17.20 7.05
C PRO A 31 25.69 -17.14 5.53
N ALA A 32 26.34 -18.14 4.93
CA ALA A 32 26.57 -18.20 3.49
C ALA A 32 25.29 -18.55 2.72
N ALA A 33 24.52 -19.53 3.20
CA ALA A 33 23.25 -19.91 2.59
C ALA A 33 22.20 -18.79 2.71
N LYS A 34 22.15 -18.08 3.86
CA LYS A 34 21.33 -16.87 4.02
C LYS A 34 21.66 -15.80 2.97
N ARG A 35 22.96 -15.53 2.77
CA ARG A 35 23.41 -14.56 1.76
C ARG A 35 23.00 -14.99 0.37
N LEU A 36 23.24 -16.24 -0.01
CA LEU A 36 22.89 -16.76 -1.32
C LEU A 36 21.38 -16.70 -1.57
N ILE A 37 20.56 -17.15 -0.62
CA ILE A 37 19.08 -17.09 -0.74
C ILE A 37 18.62 -15.64 -0.92
N ARG A 38 19.13 -14.71 -0.10
CA ARG A 38 18.77 -13.30 -0.22
C ARG A 38 19.18 -12.74 -1.57
N SER A 39 20.43 -12.95 -1.98
CA SER A 39 20.92 -12.52 -3.29
C SER A 39 20.08 -13.08 -4.44
N THR A 40 19.70 -14.35 -4.40
CA THR A 40 18.85 -14.96 -5.43
C THR A 40 17.44 -14.38 -5.43
N VAL A 41 16.85 -14.12 -4.25
CA VAL A 41 15.55 -13.44 -4.15
C VAL A 41 15.64 -12.02 -4.71
N GLU A 42 16.68 -11.26 -4.38
CA GLU A 42 16.87 -9.91 -4.93
C GLU A 42 17.09 -9.93 -6.43
N ILE A 43 17.92 -10.84 -6.95
CA ILE A 43 18.14 -11.02 -8.40
C ILE A 43 16.82 -11.36 -9.08
N LYS A 44 16.05 -12.31 -8.53
CA LYS A 44 14.73 -12.64 -9.05
C LYS A 44 13.81 -11.42 -9.02
N ASN A 45 13.76 -10.70 -7.90
CA ASN A 45 12.89 -9.53 -7.74
C ASN A 45 13.24 -8.46 -8.75
N VAL A 46 14.53 -8.18 -9.00
CA VAL A 46 15.00 -7.22 -10.00
C VAL A 46 14.66 -7.68 -11.41
N LEU A 47 14.96 -8.94 -11.75
CA LEU A 47 14.74 -9.48 -13.10
C LEU A 47 13.26 -9.61 -13.45
N LEU A 48 12.41 -9.85 -12.45
CA LEU A 48 10.97 -9.97 -12.62
C LEU A 48 10.22 -8.69 -12.21
N HIS A 49 10.94 -7.60 -11.91
CA HIS A 49 10.29 -6.34 -11.55
C HIS A 49 9.69 -5.71 -12.80
N ASP A 50 8.38 -5.88 -12.97
CA ASP A 50 7.60 -5.14 -13.95
C ASP A 50 6.68 -4.16 -13.22
N PRO A 51 7.06 -2.87 -13.11
CA PRO A 51 6.25 -1.87 -12.43
C PRO A 51 4.92 -1.61 -13.16
N GLU A 52 4.88 -1.77 -14.49
CA GLU A 52 3.65 -1.63 -15.28
C GLU A 52 2.69 -2.79 -15.02
N HIS A 53 3.21 -4.02 -14.84
CA HIS A 53 2.39 -5.16 -14.43
C HIS A 53 1.72 -4.91 -13.07
N ASN A 54 2.46 -4.38 -12.10
CA ASN A 54 1.93 -4.10 -10.77
C ASN A 54 0.87 -2.99 -10.81
N ARG A 55 1.11 -1.90 -11.55
CA ARG A 55 0.11 -0.84 -11.77
C ARG A 55 -1.17 -1.42 -12.36
N HIS A 56 -1.07 -2.14 -13.48
CA HIS A 56 -2.23 -2.71 -14.16
C HIS A 56 -3.00 -3.71 -13.30
N ALA A 57 -2.30 -4.50 -12.48
CA ALA A 57 -2.93 -5.41 -11.53
C ALA A 57 -3.72 -4.66 -10.45
N MET A 58 -3.15 -3.59 -9.89
CA MET A 58 -3.84 -2.76 -8.89
C MET A 58 -5.02 -2.00 -9.50
N ASP A 59 -4.84 -1.38 -10.65
CA ASP A 59 -5.91 -0.72 -11.39
C ASP A 59 -7.08 -1.64 -11.70
N ARG A 60 -6.78 -2.89 -12.11
CA ARG A 60 -7.81 -3.91 -12.33
C ARG A 60 -8.57 -4.23 -11.05
N LEU A 61 -7.87 -4.40 -9.93
CA LEU A 61 -8.47 -4.66 -8.63
C LEU A 61 -9.41 -3.52 -8.20
N PHE A 62 -8.95 -2.27 -8.27
CA PHE A 62 -9.78 -1.11 -7.93
C PHE A 62 -10.95 -0.93 -8.89
N ARG A 63 -10.80 -1.20 -10.21
CA ARG A 63 -11.95 -1.19 -11.14
C ARG A 63 -13.00 -2.23 -10.78
N GLN A 64 -12.59 -3.42 -10.35
CA GLN A 64 -13.49 -4.53 -10.04
C GLN A 64 -14.20 -4.38 -8.69
N ARG A 65 -13.56 -3.71 -7.72
CA ARG A 65 -14.06 -3.62 -6.35
C ARG A 65 -13.84 -2.24 -5.75
N ILE A 66 -14.91 -1.66 -5.20
CA ILE A 66 -14.81 -0.53 -4.29
C ILE A 66 -14.26 -1.06 -2.97
N ASP A 67 -13.32 -0.34 -2.36
CA ASP A 67 -12.66 -0.73 -1.13
C ASP A 67 -12.18 -2.20 -1.14
N PRO A 68 -11.20 -2.54 -2.00
CA PRO A 68 -10.73 -3.91 -2.15
C PRO A 68 -10.15 -4.48 -0.85
N TRP A 69 -9.66 -3.60 0.03
CA TRP A 69 -9.03 -3.92 1.30
C TRP A 69 -10.01 -3.97 2.48
N GLY A 70 -11.23 -3.47 2.31
CA GLY A 70 -12.25 -3.45 3.36
C GLY A 70 -11.94 -2.45 4.47
N PHE A 71 -11.30 -1.33 4.13
CA PHE A 71 -11.00 -0.25 5.06
C PHE A 71 -12.24 0.35 5.71
N SER A 72 -13.41 0.26 5.08
CA SER A 72 -14.67 0.71 5.66
C SER A 72 -15.15 -0.14 6.85
N ARG A 73 -14.54 -1.32 7.08
CA ARG A 73 -14.95 -2.25 8.15
C ARG A 73 -14.36 -1.83 9.50
N ASP A 74 -15.08 -2.18 10.57
CA ASP A 74 -14.71 -1.81 11.94
C ASP A 74 -13.26 -2.15 12.33
N PRO A 75 -12.69 -3.33 12.01
CA PRO A 75 -11.31 -3.62 12.38
C PRO A 75 -10.30 -2.64 11.78
N GLU A 76 -10.51 -2.22 10.54
CA GLU A 76 -9.63 -1.27 9.86
C GLU A 76 -9.88 0.17 10.35
N GLN A 77 -11.13 0.55 10.60
CA GLN A 77 -11.44 1.84 11.23
C GLN A 77 -10.83 1.96 12.64
N LEU A 78 -10.78 0.87 13.42
CA LEU A 78 -10.08 0.82 14.70
C LEU A 78 -8.56 0.96 14.52
N ARG A 79 -7.97 0.35 13.48
CA ARG A 79 -6.55 0.54 13.15
C ARG A 79 -6.25 1.99 12.79
N PHE A 80 -7.10 2.62 11.98
CA PHE A 80 -6.98 4.05 11.65
C PHE A 80 -7.07 4.92 12.89
N GLY A 81 -8.05 4.68 13.77
CA GLY A 81 -8.19 5.44 15.02
C GLY A 81 -6.97 5.31 15.94
N ARG A 82 -6.37 4.12 16.05
CA ARG A 82 -5.14 3.94 16.83
C ARG A 82 -3.95 4.69 16.21
N ALA A 83 -3.80 4.63 14.89
CA ALA A 83 -2.76 5.37 14.19
C ALA A 83 -2.93 6.89 14.37
N GLU A 84 -4.16 7.39 14.21
CA GLU A 84 -4.52 8.80 14.42
C GLU A 84 -4.22 9.28 15.86
N GLN A 85 -4.53 8.46 16.88
CA GLN A 85 -4.18 8.75 18.27
C GLN A 85 -2.67 8.87 18.47
N MET A 86 -1.88 7.96 17.89
CA MET A 86 -0.42 8.02 17.97
C MET A 86 0.13 9.29 17.31
N ILE A 87 -0.42 9.67 16.16
CA ILE A 87 -0.06 10.88 15.42
C ILE A 87 -0.39 12.13 16.25
N GLY A 88 -1.59 12.22 16.81
CA GLY A 88 -1.99 13.32 17.67
C GLY A 88 -1.11 13.47 18.92
N ALA A 89 -0.76 12.34 19.55
CA ALA A 89 0.16 12.32 20.70
C ALA A 89 1.57 12.80 20.33
N ALA A 90 2.08 12.39 19.16
CA ALA A 90 3.38 12.81 18.66
C ALA A 90 3.39 14.31 18.30
N ALA A 91 2.29 14.83 17.77
CA ALA A 91 2.18 16.21 17.32
C ALA A 91 2.09 17.22 18.48
N LYS A 92 1.73 16.78 19.70
CA LYS A 92 1.63 17.62 20.91
C LYS A 92 0.77 18.88 20.69
N GLY A 93 -0.35 18.73 20.00
CA GLY A 93 -1.27 19.83 19.67
C GLY A 93 -0.82 20.74 18.53
N LYS A 94 0.26 20.40 17.81
CA LYS A 94 0.70 21.09 16.60
C LYS A 94 0.32 20.29 15.34
N LEU A 95 0.38 20.93 14.18
CA LEU A 95 0.29 20.25 12.89
C LEU A 95 1.69 19.88 12.41
N PHE A 96 1.80 18.79 11.66
CA PHE A 96 2.99 18.45 10.89
C PHE A 96 3.09 19.37 9.67
N GLU A 97 4.25 19.96 9.42
CA GLU A 97 4.43 20.88 8.28
C GLU A 97 4.27 20.15 6.94
N GLN A 98 4.83 18.94 6.82
CA GLN A 98 4.80 18.12 5.61
C GLN A 98 4.61 16.66 5.99
N VAL A 99 3.64 16.00 5.35
CA VAL A 99 3.34 14.57 5.54
C VAL A 99 3.33 13.88 4.18
N LEU A 100 3.86 12.66 4.13
CA LEU A 100 3.82 11.78 2.97
C LEU A 100 3.10 10.49 3.35
N GLU A 101 2.02 10.17 2.63
CA GLU A 101 1.31 8.91 2.72
C GLU A 101 1.58 8.07 1.45
N ILE A 102 2.17 6.89 1.65
CA ILE A 102 2.45 5.94 0.59
C ILE A 102 1.41 4.82 0.63
N GLY A 103 0.73 4.59 -0.49
CA GLY A 103 -0.35 3.61 -0.60
C GLY A 103 -1.67 4.14 0.00
N CYS A 104 -2.12 5.31 -0.44
CA CYS A 104 -3.32 5.96 0.10
C CYS A 104 -4.64 5.30 -0.32
N ALA A 105 -4.61 4.38 -1.29
CA ALA A 105 -5.79 3.74 -1.86
C ALA A 105 -6.87 4.77 -2.25
N GLU A 106 -8.11 4.61 -1.76
CA GLU A 106 -9.24 5.51 -2.03
C GLU A 106 -9.31 6.69 -1.03
N GLY A 107 -8.28 6.92 -0.22
CA GLY A 107 -8.12 8.13 0.58
C GLY A 107 -8.80 8.15 1.95
N MET A 108 -9.28 7.01 2.47
CA MET A 108 -9.99 6.97 3.77
C MET A 108 -9.10 7.38 4.95
N PHE A 109 -7.84 6.93 4.98
CA PHE A 109 -6.90 7.32 6.03
C PHE A 109 -6.28 8.70 5.78
N THR A 110 -6.05 9.05 4.51
CA THR A 110 -5.62 10.39 4.07
C THR A 110 -6.44 11.51 4.69
N GLN A 111 -7.76 11.34 4.80
CA GLN A 111 -8.66 12.33 5.41
C GLN A 111 -8.37 12.54 6.89
N ARG A 112 -8.02 11.48 7.62
CA ARG A 112 -7.64 11.56 9.03
C ARG A 112 -6.26 12.21 9.18
N LEU A 113 -5.31 11.85 8.31
CA LEU A 113 -3.98 12.46 8.27
C LEU A 113 -4.02 13.96 7.97
N ALA A 114 -4.91 14.39 7.08
CA ALA A 114 -5.04 15.80 6.68
C ALA A 114 -5.32 16.72 7.88
N ILE A 115 -6.10 16.27 8.86
CA ILE A 115 -6.43 17.03 10.08
C ILE A 115 -5.17 17.35 10.91
N HIS A 116 -4.12 16.53 10.79
CA HIS A 116 -2.86 16.68 11.51
C HIS A 116 -1.75 17.34 10.67
N SER A 117 -2.04 17.80 9.46
CA SER A 117 -1.02 18.20 8.48
C SER A 117 -1.30 19.60 7.92
N ARG A 118 -0.26 20.41 7.71
CA ARG A 118 -0.35 21.65 6.90
C ARG A 118 -0.24 21.34 5.41
N SER A 119 0.67 20.45 5.05
CA SER A 119 0.83 19.93 3.70
C SER A 119 0.86 18.41 3.74
N LEU A 120 0.04 17.76 2.90
CA LEU A 120 -0.04 16.32 2.80
C LEU A 120 0.12 15.91 1.34
N ILE A 121 1.12 15.06 1.09
CA ILE A 121 1.27 14.35 -0.17
C ILE A 121 0.77 12.93 0.04
N ALA A 122 -0.18 12.51 -0.79
CA ALA A 122 -0.67 11.13 -0.80
C ALA A 122 -0.37 10.51 -2.16
N MET A 123 0.00 9.23 -2.19
CA MET A 123 0.27 8.54 -3.44
C MET A 123 -0.17 7.09 -3.38
N ASP A 124 -0.62 6.59 -4.52
CA ASP A 124 -0.88 5.17 -4.74
C ASP A 124 -0.37 4.81 -6.15
N ILE A 125 -0.13 3.52 -6.38
CA ILE A 125 0.26 3.03 -7.69
C ILE A 125 -0.93 2.97 -8.66
N SER A 126 -2.17 2.91 -8.15
CA SER A 126 -3.38 2.82 -8.97
C SER A 126 -3.98 4.19 -9.27
N ASP A 127 -4.02 4.56 -10.56
CA ASP A 127 -4.68 5.78 -11.02
C ASP A 127 -6.19 5.76 -10.71
N VAL A 128 -6.79 4.57 -10.67
CA VAL A 128 -8.22 4.39 -10.33
C VAL A 128 -8.48 4.68 -8.85
N ALA A 129 -7.63 4.20 -7.96
CA ALA A 129 -7.74 4.48 -6.52
C ALA A 129 -7.61 5.98 -6.24
N LEU A 130 -6.62 6.57 -6.89
CA LEU A 130 -6.30 7.99 -6.84
C LEU A 130 -7.43 8.89 -7.36
N GLN A 131 -8.07 8.53 -8.48
CA GLN A 131 -9.27 9.22 -8.96
C GLN A 131 -10.40 9.20 -7.92
N ARG A 132 -10.61 8.07 -7.24
CA ARG A 132 -11.64 7.96 -6.19
C ARG A 132 -11.30 8.76 -4.94
N ALA A 133 -10.03 8.75 -4.52
CA ALA A 133 -9.55 9.58 -3.41
C ALA A 133 -9.82 11.07 -3.67
N SER A 134 -9.61 11.51 -4.92
CA SER A 134 -9.87 12.90 -5.37
C SER A 134 -11.33 13.31 -5.33
N CYS A 135 -12.24 12.37 -5.59
CA CYS A 135 -13.68 12.64 -5.56
C CYS A 135 -14.25 12.67 -4.14
N CYS A 136 -13.44 12.31 -3.13
CA CYS A 136 -13.90 12.35 -1.75
C CYS A 136 -13.86 13.80 -1.22
N PRO A 137 -14.99 14.35 -0.73
CA PRO A 137 -15.14 15.77 -0.42
C PRO A 137 -14.50 16.11 0.93
N ALA A 138 -13.18 16.00 1.04
CA ALA A 138 -12.42 16.63 2.10
C ALA A 138 -12.14 18.08 1.68
N LYS A 139 -12.72 19.04 2.42
CA LYS A 139 -12.82 20.45 2.05
C LYS A 139 -11.43 21.10 1.91
N ARG A 140 -11.04 21.46 0.68
CA ARG A 140 -9.78 22.16 0.27
C ARG A 140 -8.59 21.26 -0.06
N ALA A 141 -8.72 20.42 -1.08
CA ALA A 141 -7.57 19.91 -1.83
C ALA A 141 -7.47 20.67 -3.16
N ARG A 142 -6.40 21.47 -3.37
CA ARG A 142 -6.04 21.93 -4.71
C ARG A 142 -5.36 20.77 -5.43
N GLN A 143 -6.04 20.19 -6.41
CA GLN A 143 -5.46 19.17 -7.28
C GLN A 143 -4.27 19.77 -8.06
N HIS A 144 -3.06 19.31 -7.79
CA HIS A 144 -1.96 19.39 -8.74
C HIS A 144 -1.70 17.98 -9.28
N CYS A 145 -2.37 17.63 -10.37
CA CYS A 145 -1.97 16.52 -11.22
C CYS A 145 -0.73 16.94 -12.01
N SER A 146 0.43 17.07 -11.37
CA SER A 146 1.69 17.14 -12.10
C SER A 146 2.00 15.74 -12.61
N GLY A 147 1.93 15.57 -13.93
CA GLY A 147 2.61 14.45 -14.58
C GLY A 147 4.06 14.40 -14.10
N ALA A 148 4.62 13.19 -14.02
CA ALA A 148 5.99 12.97 -13.58
C ALA A 148 6.96 13.95 -14.29
N PRO A 149 7.94 14.54 -13.58
CA PRO A 149 8.92 15.42 -14.21
C PRO A 149 9.59 14.74 -15.41
N PRO A 150 9.90 15.47 -16.50
CA PRO A 150 10.48 14.87 -17.70
C PRO A 150 11.75 14.08 -17.35
N GLY A 151 11.73 12.76 -17.56
CA GLY A 151 12.85 11.85 -17.24
C GLY A 151 12.53 10.74 -16.22
N TRP A 152 11.35 10.77 -15.58
CA TRP A 152 10.89 9.69 -14.69
C TRP A 152 9.90 8.80 -15.44
N SER A 153 10.34 7.61 -15.85
CA SER A 153 9.56 6.66 -16.67
C SER A 153 8.42 5.96 -15.95
N THR A 154 8.13 6.31 -14.69
CA THR A 154 7.10 5.66 -13.87
C THR A 154 6.22 6.72 -13.24
N VAL A 155 4.99 6.85 -13.73
CA VAL A 155 3.98 7.79 -13.20
C VAL A 155 3.53 7.34 -11.81
N VAL A 156 4.19 7.78 -10.74
CA VAL A 156 3.57 7.75 -9.41
C VAL A 156 2.55 8.88 -9.41
N GLY A 157 1.26 8.58 -9.25
CA GLY A 157 0.27 9.63 -9.13
C GLY A 157 0.46 10.35 -7.80
N ILE A 158 0.99 11.57 -7.85
CA ILE A 158 1.27 12.39 -6.67
C ILE A 158 0.05 13.27 -6.42
N TYR A 159 -0.55 13.16 -5.23
CA TYR A 159 -1.53 14.12 -4.74
C TYR A 159 -0.82 15.15 -3.92
N PHE A 160 -0.99 16.42 -4.27
CA PHE A 160 -0.68 17.54 -3.39
C PHE A 160 -1.98 18.01 -2.76
N ALA A 161 -2.01 18.08 -1.43
CA ALA A 161 -3.05 18.79 -0.71
C ALA A 161 -2.37 19.86 0.17
N GLU A 162 -2.51 21.12 -0.23
CA GLU A 162 -2.16 22.29 0.58
C GLU A 162 -3.39 22.74 1.36
N TRP A 163 -3.24 22.91 2.69
CA TRP A 163 -4.32 23.28 3.60
C TRP A 163 -3.98 24.61 4.28
N ASP A 164 -4.75 25.67 3.96
CA ASP A 164 -4.75 27.00 4.62
C ASP A 164 -5.58 27.01 5.90
#